data_AF-A0A936XET3-F1
#
_entry.id   AF-A0A936XET3-F1
#
_cell.length_a   1.000
_cell.length_b   1.000
_cell.length_c   1.000
_cell.angle_alpha   90.00
_cell.angle_beta   90.00
_cell.angle_gamma   90.00
#
_symmetry.space_group_name_H-M   'P 1'
#
loop_
_entity.id
_entity.type
_entity.pdbx_description
1 polymer ?
#
loop_
_entity_poly.entity_id
_entity_poly.type
_entity_poly.pdbx_seq_one_letter_code
_entity_poly.pdbx_strand_id
1 'polypeptide(L)'
;MFEYVHEGMRGVMEVGTGRGAKVPGINVCGKTGTVENYFRGVKQPNHSFFAAFAPRENPRIAIMCVVENSGRYGGTYAAPITSLMIEKYLNDTISTARKALETRMSEIDLIPPLMMQKIRARDSLQRAREQARAEKEAAKEAAKKNINGSQDAKLSPAGDQPAPQKPGKDSATKPPVKPAINVPVDPKKMPAPRKDITR
;
A
#
# COMPACT_ATOMS: atom_id res chain seq x y z
N MET A 1 10.56 35.46 18.92
CA MET A 1 10.65 34.53 20.06
C MET A 1 11.04 33.11 19.63
N PHE A 2 10.45 32.54 18.55
CA PHE A 2 10.71 31.14 18.17
C PHE A 2 11.89 30.89 17.21
N GLU A 3 12.61 31.94 16.78
CA GLU A 3 13.68 31.81 15.78
C GLU A 3 14.81 30.86 16.18
N TYR A 4 15.24 30.89 17.44
CA TYR A 4 16.27 29.95 17.92
C TYR A 4 15.80 28.50 17.92
N VAL A 5 14.51 28.26 18.17
CA VAL A 5 13.92 26.92 18.12
C VAL A 5 13.83 26.44 16.66
N HIS A 6 13.40 27.31 15.75
CA HIS A 6 13.37 27.01 14.33
C HIS A 6 14.76 26.72 13.78
N GLU A 7 15.77 27.51 14.18
CA GLU A 7 17.16 27.28 13.80
C GLU A 7 17.68 25.93 14.35
N GLY A 8 17.40 25.62 15.62
CA GLY A 8 17.75 24.33 16.21
C GLY A 8 17.11 23.16 15.48
N MET A 9 15.81 23.27 15.13
CA MET A 9 15.08 22.25 14.37
C MET A 9 15.57 22.14 12.92
N ARG A 10 16.00 23.23 12.29
CA ARG A 10 16.67 23.22 10.98
C ARG A 10 18.01 22.50 11.05
N GLY A 11 18.78 22.73 12.11
CA GLY A 11 20.06 22.08 12.38
C GLY A 11 19.98 20.55 12.46
N VAL A 12 18.85 19.99 12.89
CA VAL A 12 18.62 18.53 12.88
C VAL A 12 18.74 17.94 11.49
N MET A 13 18.33 18.69 10.47
CA MET A 13 18.46 18.30 9.08
C MET A 13 19.87 18.52 8.58
N GLU A 14 20.47 19.68 8.89
CA GLU A 14 21.77 20.08 8.36
C GLU A 14 22.93 19.24 8.88
N VAL A 15 23.05 19.14 10.19
CA VAL A 15 24.17 18.50 10.89
C VAL A 15 23.73 17.31 11.74
N GLY A 16 22.46 17.24 12.11
CA GLY A 16 21.92 16.25 13.05
C GLY A 16 21.47 14.92 12.43
N THR A 17 20.54 14.28 13.13
CA THR A 17 20.02 12.93 12.85
C THR A 17 18.93 12.88 11.78
N GLY A 18 18.43 14.04 11.34
CA GLY A 18 17.33 14.18 10.38
C GLY A 18 17.77 14.36 8.93
N ARG A 19 19.03 14.14 8.57
CA ARG A 19 19.57 14.39 7.21
C ARG A 19 18.72 13.77 6.09
N GLY A 20 18.13 12.61 6.33
CA GLY A 20 17.25 11.92 5.37
C GLY A 20 15.94 12.65 5.07
N ALA A 21 15.58 13.67 5.86
CA ALA A 21 14.38 14.46 5.64
C ALA A 21 14.61 15.80 4.91
N LYS A 22 15.85 16.12 4.49
CA LYS A 22 16.12 17.31 3.67
C LYS A 22 15.36 17.24 2.35
N VAL A 23 14.69 18.33 2.01
CA VAL A 23 14.06 18.53 0.69
C VAL A 23 14.79 19.66 -0.03
N PRO A 24 15.30 19.44 -1.26
CA PRO A 24 15.96 20.49 -2.02
C PRO A 24 15.04 21.70 -2.21
N GLY A 25 15.55 22.90 -1.91
CA GLY A 25 14.81 24.15 -2.08
C GLY A 25 13.73 24.45 -1.02
N ILE A 26 13.52 23.56 -0.04
CA ILE A 26 12.54 23.75 1.03
C ILE A 26 13.23 23.64 2.40
N ASN A 27 13.15 24.71 3.18
CA ASN A 27 13.65 24.73 4.56
C ASN A 27 12.71 23.95 5.48
N VAL A 28 13.03 22.68 5.70
CA VAL A 28 12.28 21.81 6.62
C VAL A 28 12.85 21.89 8.03
N CYS A 29 11.98 22.14 9.01
CA CYS A 29 12.32 22.08 10.42
C CYS A 29 11.67 20.84 11.05
N GLY A 30 12.43 20.04 11.80
CA GLY A 30 11.86 18.84 12.39
C GLY A 30 12.72 18.17 13.44
N LYS A 31 12.16 17.13 14.04
CA LYS A 31 12.84 16.29 15.04
C LYS A 31 12.59 14.82 14.77
N THR A 32 13.67 14.06 14.82
CA THR A 32 13.63 12.60 14.86
C THR A 32 13.45 12.11 16.29
N GLY A 33 12.71 11.03 16.47
CA GLY A 33 12.82 10.21 17.66
C GLY A 33 12.64 8.73 17.36
N THR A 34 13.01 7.95 18.37
CA THR A 34 12.91 6.49 18.37
C THR A 34 12.16 6.15 19.65
N VAL A 35 11.03 5.45 19.53
CA VAL A 35 10.25 5.00 20.68
C VAL A 35 10.57 3.54 20.92
N GLU A 36 11.00 3.22 22.13
CA GLU A 36 11.21 1.83 22.51
C GLU A 36 9.87 1.10 22.61
N ASN A 37 9.81 -0.10 22.03
CA ASN A 37 8.61 -0.90 22.00
C ASN A 37 8.79 -2.17 22.85
N TYR A 38 7.85 -2.41 23.76
CA TYR A 38 7.83 -3.59 24.62
C TYR A 38 6.43 -4.21 24.59
N PHE A 39 6.37 -5.50 24.32
CA PHE A 39 5.12 -6.25 24.36
C PHE A 39 5.22 -7.36 25.40
N ARG A 40 4.42 -7.27 26.47
CA ARG A 40 4.38 -8.24 27.59
C ARG A 40 5.77 -8.51 28.18
N GLY A 41 6.58 -7.46 28.35
CA GLY A 41 7.94 -7.54 28.89
C GLY A 41 9.01 -7.96 27.88
N VAL A 42 8.65 -8.33 26.65
CA VAL A 42 9.60 -8.71 25.59
C VAL A 42 9.90 -7.48 24.72
N LYS A 43 11.20 -7.18 24.53
CA LYS A 43 11.64 -6.08 23.65
C LYS A 43 11.25 -6.38 22.21
N GLN A 44 10.52 -5.44 21.60
CA GLN A 44 10.11 -5.48 20.20
C GLN A 44 10.96 -4.50 19.38
N PRO A 45 10.90 -4.57 18.04
CA PRO A 45 11.52 -3.57 17.19
C PRO A 45 10.99 -2.16 17.52
N ASN A 46 11.91 -1.22 17.74
CA ASN A 46 11.57 0.15 18.08
C ASN A 46 10.75 0.83 16.97
N HIS A 47 9.88 1.75 17.38
CA HIS A 47 9.16 2.61 16.45
C HIS A 47 10.03 3.80 16.05
N SER A 48 9.93 4.18 14.80
CA SER A 48 10.63 5.32 14.22
C SER A 48 9.59 6.43 14.05
N PHE A 49 9.85 7.63 14.57
CA PHE A 49 8.99 8.78 14.29
C PHE A 49 9.77 10.00 13.86
N PHE A 50 9.10 10.83 13.07
CA PHE A 50 9.60 12.11 12.63
C PHE A 50 8.46 13.12 12.60
N ALA A 51 8.66 14.24 13.28
CA ALA A 51 7.73 15.36 13.27
C ALA A 51 8.41 16.56 12.61
N ALA A 52 7.75 17.20 11.67
CA ALA A 52 8.30 18.33 10.93
C ALA A 52 7.24 19.32 10.46
N PHE A 53 7.68 20.53 10.19
CA PHE A 53 6.92 21.54 9.46
C PHE A 53 7.77 22.19 8.38
N ALA A 54 7.11 22.69 7.34
CA ALA A 54 7.76 23.35 6.22
C ALA A 54 6.80 24.29 5.45
N PRO A 55 7.34 25.29 4.72
CA PRO A 55 8.68 25.88 4.87
C PRO A 55 8.89 26.53 6.25
N ARG A 56 10.15 26.81 6.64
CA ARG A 56 10.47 27.44 7.93
C ARG A 56 9.87 28.85 8.04
N GLU A 57 10.03 29.64 6.99
CA GLU A 57 9.74 31.07 6.99
C GLU A 57 8.23 31.34 6.98
N ASN A 58 7.48 30.50 6.28
CA ASN A 58 6.02 30.53 6.24
C ASN A 58 5.47 29.09 6.27
N PRO A 59 5.29 28.48 7.45
CA PRO A 59 4.84 27.10 7.58
C PRO A 59 3.47 26.88 6.92
N ARG A 60 3.43 25.99 5.91
CA ARG A 60 2.19 25.61 5.22
C ARG A 60 1.71 24.21 5.59
N ILE A 61 2.62 23.36 6.03
CA ILE A 61 2.34 21.99 6.48
C ILE A 61 3.08 21.69 7.78
N ALA A 62 2.37 21.02 8.69
CA ALA A 62 2.95 20.30 9.82
C ALA A 62 2.54 18.83 9.72
N ILE A 63 3.49 17.92 9.86
CA ILE A 63 3.29 16.49 9.63
C ILE A 63 4.08 15.68 10.65
N MET A 64 3.49 14.57 11.07
CA MET A 64 4.15 13.55 11.88
C MET A 64 3.99 12.19 11.19
N CYS A 65 5.11 11.52 10.97
CA CYS A 65 5.15 10.15 10.47
C CYS A 65 5.62 9.23 11.59
N VAL A 66 4.86 8.15 11.83
CA VAL A 66 5.23 7.07 12.74
C VAL A 66 5.31 5.79 11.92
N VAL A 67 6.44 5.11 12.04
CA VAL A 67 6.69 3.81 11.42
C VAL A 67 6.83 2.79 12.55
N GLU A 68 5.80 1.96 12.68
CA GLU A 68 5.77 0.91 13.68
C GLU A 68 6.75 -0.22 13.34
N ASN A 69 7.27 -0.86 14.38
CA ASN A 69 8.20 -1.99 14.31
C ASN A 69 9.38 -1.81 13.33
N SER A 70 9.84 -0.56 13.13
CA SER A 70 10.90 -0.25 12.18
C SER A 70 12.25 -0.91 12.50
N GLY A 71 12.49 -1.25 13.77
CA GLY A 71 13.73 -1.86 14.24
C GLY A 71 14.97 -0.98 14.07
N ARG A 72 14.81 0.28 13.67
CA ARG A 72 15.89 1.27 13.45
C ARG A 72 15.50 2.63 14.02
N TYR A 73 16.31 3.65 13.71
CA TYR A 73 16.14 5.00 14.21
C TYR A 73 15.08 5.81 13.43
N GLY A 74 14.56 6.88 14.07
CA GLY A 74 13.70 7.91 13.47
C GLY A 74 14.14 8.40 12.08
N GLY A 75 15.45 8.60 11.90
CA GLY A 75 16.05 9.11 10.67
C GLY A 75 16.07 8.14 9.49
N THR A 76 15.80 6.84 9.70
CA THR A 76 15.96 5.82 8.64
C THR A 76 14.74 5.68 7.76
N TYR A 77 13.53 5.70 8.34
CA TYR A 77 12.27 5.46 7.64
C TYR A 77 11.33 6.66 7.75
N ALA A 78 10.99 7.10 8.96
CA ALA A 78 10.02 8.18 9.15
C ALA A 78 10.49 9.50 8.52
N ALA A 79 11.78 9.83 8.65
CA ALA A 79 12.38 11.03 8.06
C ALA A 79 12.25 11.10 6.51
N PRO A 80 12.75 10.13 5.72
CA PRO A 80 12.60 10.18 4.26
C PRO A 80 11.15 10.10 3.78
N ILE A 81 10.28 9.35 4.45
CA ILE A 81 8.84 9.31 4.12
C ILE A 81 8.23 10.71 4.29
N THR A 82 8.48 11.36 5.44
CA THR A 82 7.99 12.71 5.70
C THR A 82 8.52 13.72 4.68
N SER A 83 9.78 13.57 4.27
CA SER A 83 10.40 14.40 3.23
C SER A 83 9.66 14.35 1.91
N LEU A 84 9.30 13.16 1.44
CA LEU A 84 8.56 12.96 0.19
C LEU A 84 7.13 13.50 0.30
N MET A 85 6.49 13.33 1.45
CA MET A 85 5.14 13.87 1.70
C MET A 85 5.13 15.40 1.70
N ILE A 86 6.12 16.04 2.34
CA ILE A 86 6.27 17.50 2.33
C ILE A 86 6.54 18.01 0.92
N GLU A 87 7.45 17.38 0.19
CA GLU A 87 7.78 17.76 -1.20
C GLU A 87 6.54 17.69 -2.10
N LYS A 88 5.82 16.55 -2.05
CA LYS A 88 4.60 16.35 -2.83
C LYS A 88 3.51 17.34 -2.45
N TYR A 89 3.37 17.71 -1.18
CA TYR A 89 2.35 18.65 -0.73
C TYR A 89 2.66 20.10 -1.16
N LEU A 90 3.93 20.49 -1.16
CA LEU A 90 4.32 21.88 -1.47
C LEU A 90 4.51 22.12 -2.97
N ASN A 91 4.96 21.10 -3.72
CA ASN A 91 5.26 21.20 -5.15
C ASN A 91 4.25 20.45 -6.04
N ASP A 92 3.20 19.87 -5.46
CA ASP A 92 2.22 18.94 -6.08
C ASP A 92 2.81 17.66 -6.69
N THR A 93 4.14 17.57 -6.80
CA THR A 93 4.88 16.51 -7.48
C THR A 93 6.17 16.19 -6.75
N ILE A 94 6.68 14.97 -6.93
CA ILE A 94 7.98 14.53 -6.42
C ILE A 94 9.01 14.67 -7.54
N SER A 95 10.16 15.28 -7.22
CA SER A 95 11.26 15.47 -8.17
C SER A 95 11.75 14.13 -8.74
N THR A 96 12.12 14.12 -10.02
CA THR A 96 12.67 12.95 -10.71
C THR A 96 13.93 12.40 -10.01
N ALA A 97 14.76 13.28 -9.46
CA ALA A 97 15.97 12.91 -8.71
C ALA A 97 15.67 12.11 -7.43
N ARG A 98 14.43 12.19 -6.92
CA ARG A 98 14.00 11.57 -5.66
C ARG A 98 13.06 10.38 -5.84
N LYS A 99 12.71 10.03 -7.08
CA LYS A 99 11.92 8.83 -7.40
C LYS A 99 12.57 7.55 -6.89
N ALA A 100 13.89 7.44 -6.93
CA ALA A 100 14.59 6.28 -6.35
C ALA A 100 14.34 6.15 -4.83
N LEU A 101 14.23 7.27 -4.11
CA LEU A 101 13.89 7.27 -2.69
C LEU A 101 12.43 6.87 -2.48
N GLU A 102 11.52 7.39 -3.30
CA GLU A 102 10.09 7.03 -3.29
C GLU A 102 9.88 5.54 -3.53
N THR A 103 10.48 4.98 -4.58
CA THR A 103 10.44 3.54 -4.89
C THR A 103 11.00 2.74 -3.73
N ARG A 104 12.17 3.12 -3.19
CA ARG A 104 12.76 2.45 -2.03
C ARG A 104 11.82 2.46 -0.83
N MET A 105 11.19 3.59 -0.51
CA MET A 105 10.26 3.69 0.62
C MET A 105 8.98 2.88 0.40
N SER A 106 8.52 2.79 -0.84
CA SER A 106 7.28 2.07 -1.20
C SER A 106 7.46 0.56 -1.23
N GLU A 107 8.66 0.07 -1.57
CA GLU A 107 8.98 -1.36 -1.67
C GLU A 107 9.37 -1.98 -0.33
N ILE A 108 9.66 -1.17 0.69
CA ILE A 108 10.05 -1.68 2.01
C ILE A 108 8.86 -2.36 2.69
N ASP A 109 9.05 -3.63 3.07
CA ASP A 109 8.13 -4.38 3.92
C ASP A 109 8.68 -4.46 5.35
N LEU A 110 7.96 -3.84 6.30
CA LEU A 110 8.28 -3.86 7.73
C LEU A 110 7.32 -4.75 8.53
N ILE A 111 6.44 -5.50 7.84
CA ILE A 111 5.44 -6.32 8.50
C ILE A 111 6.14 -7.58 9.07
N PRO A 112 6.02 -7.84 10.38
CA PRO A 112 6.60 -9.03 10.98
C PRO A 112 6.04 -10.32 10.34
N PRO A 113 6.85 -11.39 10.16
CA PRO A 113 6.40 -12.63 9.51
C PRO A 113 5.18 -13.29 10.17
N LEU A 114 5.09 -13.22 11.50
CA LEU A 114 3.94 -13.71 12.27
C LEU A 114 2.65 -12.91 12.00
N MET A 115 2.79 -11.61 11.72
CA MET A 115 1.65 -10.77 11.37
C MET A 115 1.14 -11.13 9.97
N MET A 116 2.05 -11.39 9.01
CA MET A 116 1.67 -11.83 7.66
C MET A 116 0.80 -13.10 7.67
N GLN A 117 1.11 -14.07 8.53
CA GLN A 117 0.28 -15.27 8.66
C GLN A 117 -1.15 -14.94 9.15
N LYS A 118 -1.27 -14.05 10.14
CA LYS A 118 -2.57 -13.61 10.68
C LYS A 118 -3.36 -12.76 9.70
N ILE A 119 -2.70 -11.85 8.99
CA ILE A 119 -3.30 -11.00 7.95
C ILE A 119 -3.84 -11.87 6.82
N ARG A 120 -3.02 -12.79 6.28
CA ARG A 120 -3.45 -13.72 5.22
C ARG A 120 -4.64 -14.58 5.64
N ALA A 121 -4.64 -15.08 6.88
CA ALA A 121 -5.75 -15.86 7.41
C ALA A 121 -7.04 -15.03 7.52
N ARG A 122 -6.95 -13.79 8.04
CA ARG A 122 -8.09 -12.87 8.15
C ARG A 122 -8.61 -12.44 6.78
N ASP A 123 -7.73 -12.06 5.85
CA ASP A 123 -8.09 -11.65 4.49
C ASP A 123 -8.79 -12.79 3.74
N SER A 124 -8.33 -14.03 3.90
CA SER A 124 -8.97 -15.18 3.27
C SER A 124 -10.39 -15.40 3.80
N LEU A 125 -10.59 -15.28 5.11
CA LEU A 125 -11.91 -15.34 5.73
C LEU A 125 -12.83 -14.20 5.28
N GLN A 126 -12.27 -13.01 5.10
CA GLN A 126 -13.02 -11.82 4.71
C GLN A 126 -13.47 -11.90 3.25
N ARG A 127 -12.57 -12.31 2.34
CA ARG A 127 -12.91 -12.57 0.93
C ARG A 127 -13.95 -13.68 0.80
N ALA A 128 -13.84 -14.76 1.58
CA ALA A 128 -14.84 -15.82 1.58
C ALA A 128 -16.22 -15.33 2.07
N ARG A 129 -16.26 -14.45 3.08
CA ARG A 129 -17.50 -13.83 3.55
C ARG A 129 -18.11 -12.86 2.53
N GLU A 130 -17.27 -12.08 1.86
CA GLU A 130 -17.68 -11.15 0.80
C GLU A 130 -18.24 -11.91 -0.41
N GLN A 131 -17.59 -12.99 -0.83
CA GLN A 131 -18.08 -13.89 -1.89
C GLN A 131 -19.43 -14.50 -1.51
N ALA A 132 -19.53 -15.09 -0.31
CA ALA A 132 -20.80 -15.66 0.16
C ALA A 132 -21.92 -14.61 0.30
N ARG A 133 -21.59 -13.35 0.62
CA ARG A 133 -22.55 -12.24 0.66
C ARG A 133 -22.97 -11.84 -0.75
N ALA A 134 -22.03 -11.71 -1.68
CA ALA A 134 -22.30 -11.41 -3.08
C ALA A 134 -23.17 -12.50 -3.74
N GLU A 135 -22.89 -13.78 -3.46
CA GLU A 135 -23.70 -14.91 -3.91
C GLU A 135 -25.11 -14.89 -3.33
N LYS A 136 -25.26 -14.55 -2.04
CA LYS A 136 -26.57 -14.40 -1.40
C LYS A 136 -27.35 -13.20 -1.94
N GLU A 137 -26.69 -12.09 -2.22
CA GLU A 137 -27.29 -10.89 -2.81
C GLU A 137 -27.70 -11.15 -4.26
N ALA A 138 -26.84 -11.79 -5.06
CA ALA A 138 -27.16 -12.24 -6.42
C ALA A 138 -28.32 -13.24 -6.44
N ALA A 139 -28.35 -14.19 -5.50
CA ALA A 139 -29.45 -15.15 -5.37
C ALA A 139 -30.76 -14.48 -4.95
N LYS A 140 -30.73 -13.49 -4.04
CA LYS A 140 -31.89 -12.67 -3.70
C LYS A 140 -32.39 -11.84 -4.89
N GLU A 141 -31.48 -11.28 -5.68
CA GLU A 141 -31.85 -10.49 -6.87
C GLU A 141 -32.44 -11.38 -7.97
N ALA A 142 -31.87 -12.57 -8.20
CA ALA A 142 -32.41 -13.57 -9.11
C ALA A 142 -33.81 -14.06 -8.66
N ALA A 143 -34.01 -14.29 -7.36
CA ALA A 143 -35.32 -14.64 -6.80
C ALA A 143 -36.33 -13.51 -6.99
N LYS A 144 -35.92 -12.24 -6.82
CA LYS A 144 -36.78 -11.06 -7.04
C LYS A 144 -37.17 -10.88 -8.51
N LYS A 145 -36.27 -11.20 -9.45
CA LYS A 145 -36.56 -11.22 -10.90
C LYS A 145 -37.54 -12.32 -11.29
N ASN A 146 -37.42 -13.51 -10.72
CA ASN A 146 -38.33 -14.62 -10.99
C ASN A 146 -39.76 -14.39 -10.47
N ILE A 147 -39.92 -13.63 -9.38
CA ILE A 147 -41.25 -13.28 -8.86
C ILE A 147 -41.95 -12.24 -9.75
N ASN A 148 -41.20 -11.26 -10.28
CA ASN A 148 -41.74 -10.21 -11.14
C ASN A 148 -41.93 -10.63 -12.62
N GLY A 149 -41.34 -11.74 -13.07
CA GLY A 149 -41.51 -12.26 -14.43
C GLY A 149 -42.83 -13.00 -14.70
N SER A 150 -43.75 -13.03 -13.73
CA SER A 150 -45.01 -13.79 -13.81
C SER A 150 -46.22 -12.99 -14.31
N GLN A 151 -46.08 -11.73 -14.73
CA GLN A 151 -47.22 -10.91 -15.18
C GLN A 151 -47.30 -10.62 -16.68
N ASP A 152 -46.33 -10.99 -17.52
CA ASP A 152 -46.35 -10.67 -18.96
C ASP A 152 -46.30 -11.93 -19.85
N ALA A 153 -47.38 -12.72 -19.90
CA ALA A 153 -47.56 -13.71 -20.96
C ALA A 153 -49.04 -14.04 -21.25
N LYS A 154 -49.66 -13.29 -22.18
CA LYS A 154 -50.85 -13.73 -22.96
C LYS A 154 -51.01 -12.90 -24.24
N LEU A 155 -50.70 -13.47 -25.42
CA LEU A 155 -51.61 -13.78 -26.56
C LEU A 155 -50.82 -14.19 -27.84
N SER A 156 -51.27 -15.27 -28.49
CA SER A 156 -50.74 -15.99 -29.68
C SER A 156 -51.24 -15.36 -31.03
N PRO A 157 -51.12 -15.93 -32.28
CA PRO A 157 -50.70 -17.29 -32.73
C PRO A 157 -49.94 -17.46 -34.10
N ALA A 158 -49.48 -18.71 -34.34
CA ALA A 158 -49.39 -19.54 -35.57
C ALA A 158 -48.75 -19.06 -36.90
N GLY A 159 -47.86 -19.89 -37.48
CA GLY A 159 -47.57 -19.94 -38.92
C GLY A 159 -46.24 -20.62 -39.34
N ASP A 160 -46.34 -21.84 -39.88
CA ASP A 160 -45.46 -22.60 -40.81
C ASP A 160 -43.92 -22.72 -40.68
N GLN A 161 -43.45 -23.98 -40.75
CA GLN A 161 -42.09 -24.38 -41.15
C GLN A 161 -42.03 -24.63 -42.67
N PRO A 162 -40.84 -24.56 -43.29
CA PRO A 162 -40.18 -25.83 -43.65
C PRO A 162 -38.64 -25.85 -43.47
N ALA A 163 -38.10 -27.07 -43.38
CA ALA A 163 -36.68 -27.46 -43.19
C ALA A 163 -35.85 -27.46 -44.51
N PRO A 164 -34.61 -27.99 -44.59
CA PRO A 164 -33.35 -27.65 -43.89
C PRO A 164 -32.19 -27.31 -44.88
N GLN A 165 -31.14 -26.58 -44.45
CA GLN A 165 -29.87 -26.48 -45.21
C GLN A 165 -28.62 -26.62 -44.33
N LYS A 166 -27.59 -27.28 -44.89
CA LYS A 166 -26.29 -27.68 -44.31
C LYS A 166 -25.17 -26.65 -44.66
N PRO A 167 -23.91 -26.80 -44.21
CA PRO A 167 -23.20 -25.78 -43.41
C PRO A 167 -22.14 -24.95 -44.17
N GLY A 168 -21.84 -23.75 -43.65
CA GLY A 168 -20.66 -22.95 -43.98
C GLY A 168 -20.42 -21.89 -42.90
N LYS A 169 -19.34 -22.02 -42.11
CA LYS A 169 -18.17 -21.12 -42.07
C LYS A 169 -18.51 -19.65 -41.78
N ASP A 170 -18.32 -19.21 -40.55
CA ASP A 170 -17.19 -18.34 -40.16
C ASP A 170 -17.34 -17.74 -38.75
N SER A 171 -16.19 -17.40 -38.15
CA SER A 171 -15.94 -16.51 -37.00
C SER A 171 -15.84 -17.10 -35.57
N ALA A 172 -14.58 -17.46 -35.27
CA ALA A 172 -13.82 -17.10 -34.07
C ALA A 172 -14.43 -17.32 -32.67
N THR A 173 -14.18 -18.53 -32.16
CA THR A 173 -14.01 -18.82 -30.73
C THR A 173 -12.86 -18.00 -30.11
N LYS A 174 -13.08 -17.41 -28.93
CA LYS A 174 -11.98 -17.02 -28.02
C LYS A 174 -12.22 -17.64 -26.63
N PRO A 175 -11.33 -18.52 -26.14
CA PRO A 175 -11.47 -19.22 -24.85
C PRO A 175 -11.10 -18.33 -23.63
N PRO A 176 -11.49 -18.74 -22.41
CA PRO A 176 -11.39 -17.91 -21.20
C PRO A 176 -9.95 -17.73 -20.71
N VAL A 177 -9.68 -16.55 -20.16
CA VAL A 177 -8.37 -16.13 -19.62
C VAL A 177 -8.05 -16.88 -18.32
N LYS A 178 -6.89 -17.56 -18.29
CA LYS A 178 -6.33 -18.26 -17.12
C LYS A 178 -5.78 -17.26 -16.09
N PRO A 179 -5.87 -17.53 -14.77
CA PRO A 179 -5.16 -16.74 -13.76
C PRO A 179 -3.65 -17.02 -13.77
N ALA A 180 -2.86 -15.96 -13.58
CA ALA A 180 -1.41 -15.95 -13.74
C ALA A 180 -0.65 -16.71 -12.63
N ILE A 181 0.13 -17.69 -13.09
CA ILE A 181 1.52 -18.02 -12.74
C ILE A 181 1.87 -18.09 -11.24
N ASN A 182 1.92 -19.33 -10.76
CA ASN A 182 2.66 -19.78 -9.59
C ASN A 182 4.16 -19.87 -9.95
N VAL A 183 5.04 -19.13 -9.28
CA VAL A 183 6.50 -19.32 -9.39
C VAL A 183 6.98 -20.09 -8.16
N PRO A 184 7.54 -21.30 -8.30
CA PRO A 184 8.14 -22.00 -7.18
C PRO A 184 9.49 -21.35 -6.84
N VAL A 185 9.65 -20.89 -5.60
CA VAL A 185 10.96 -20.44 -5.09
C VAL A 185 11.67 -21.63 -4.47
N ASP A 186 12.71 -22.08 -5.16
CA ASP A 186 13.58 -23.20 -4.80
C ASP A 186 14.38 -22.90 -3.50
N PRO A 187 14.29 -23.72 -2.44
CA PRO A 187 14.82 -23.37 -1.11
C PRO A 187 16.35 -23.49 -0.94
N LYS A 188 17.16 -23.51 -2.02
CA LYS A 188 18.62 -23.76 -1.94
C LYS A 188 19.55 -22.67 -2.51
N LYS A 189 19.09 -21.42 -2.65
CA LYS A 189 19.98 -20.28 -2.99
C LYS A 189 19.74 -19.07 -2.08
N MET A 190 20.18 -19.17 -0.82
CA MET A 190 20.48 -17.99 0.00
C MET A 190 21.96 -17.63 -0.16
N PRO A 191 22.33 -16.39 -0.52
CA PRO A 191 23.70 -15.95 -0.36
C PRO A 191 24.06 -15.88 1.13
N ALA A 192 25.22 -16.43 1.49
CA ALA A 192 25.72 -16.46 2.87
C ALA A 192 25.91 -15.04 3.43
N PRO A 193 25.69 -14.83 4.75
CA PRO A 193 25.93 -13.54 5.39
C PRO A 193 27.41 -13.16 5.31
N ARG A 194 27.71 -11.93 4.86
CA ARG A 194 29.07 -11.38 4.90
C ARG A 194 29.51 -11.24 6.36
N LYS A 195 30.66 -11.82 6.67
CA LYS A 195 31.32 -11.73 7.97
C LYS A 195 31.59 -10.27 8.33
N ASP A 196 31.25 -9.93 9.56
CA ASP A 196 31.49 -8.63 10.19
C ASP A 196 32.97 -8.25 10.11
N ILE A 197 33.24 -7.05 9.61
CA ILE A 197 34.54 -6.40 9.74
C ILE A 197 34.50 -5.65 11.07
N THR A 198 34.99 -6.31 12.11
CA THR A 198 35.36 -5.69 13.37
C THR A 198 36.44 -4.64 13.13
N ARG A 199 36.22 -3.45 13.67
CA ARG A 199 37.27 -2.46 13.95
C ARG A 199 37.52 -2.48 15.45
#